data_AF-E3NL01-F1
#
_entry.id   AF-E3NL01-F1
#
_cell.length_a   1.000
_cell.length_b   1.000
_cell.length_c   1.000
_cell.angle_alpha   90.00
_cell.angle_beta   90.00
_cell.angle_gamma   90.00
#
_symmetry.space_group_name_H-M   'P 1'
#
loop_
_entity.id
_entity.type
_entity.pdbx_description
1 polymer ?
#
loop_
_entity_poly.entity_id
_entity_poly.type
_entity_poly.pdbx_seq_one_letter_code
_entity_poly.pdbx_strand_id
1 'polypeptide(L)'
;MVRVIRTFDVVNAANKVTSSSRPQTEDVNELCDDCRRAEAKDFWRACVQVRQRAEFKKTLFYLEQLLLKHSAHKECTGVKPVPTGIDFYFAKQQEARKFVDFLMTVLPCKYHYAQELVSHDTKNNTYDYKHTFCVEIVPICRDNIVCLPKKQAQQYGNMSQIVLCLRVSNVITLIDPNNLQLVDVQATNFWREPFDSLCGPKQLTEFYVLDVESIDNFERKAGHGYISKKHELADVWLVRSDQVGMSDAQSLSARTHLGHLLSPGDLVMAFDMKNCNVNNATFDAMSVDNVPDAIIVRKVFDRSRRVAERQWKLKKLVVGGNIVGNETASVADEFQGFMEDIEEDALMRARMCAWRRFGRCAQRHPATYRTQIVLCDVNPESLCHLTRVTGWELFSNQLEPFVKKIIEFAIDGFLNLPQETQIHLLKGSVFELCLIFAPMYHYKDTQVVCGERETPFRSPVVSLRTLLRFVLDKTRF
;
A
#
# COMPACT_ATOMS: atom_id res chain seq x y z
N MET A 1 -88.95 -29.41 -56.29
CA MET A 1 -87.86 -28.60 -55.72
C MET A 1 -86.74 -28.48 -56.74
N VAL A 2 -86.76 -27.38 -57.51
CA VAL A 2 -85.69 -26.38 -57.66
C VAL A 2 -84.41 -26.85 -58.39
N ARG A 3 -84.40 -26.49 -59.69
CA ARG A 3 -83.32 -25.94 -60.55
C ARG A 3 -81.95 -26.66 -60.58
N VAL A 4 -81.54 -27.31 -61.68
CA VAL A 4 -81.21 -26.82 -63.04
C VAL A 4 -79.70 -26.50 -63.18
N ILE A 5 -79.00 -27.37 -63.94
CA ILE A 5 -78.09 -27.08 -65.10
C ILE A 5 -76.86 -26.17 -64.79
N ARG A 6 -75.57 -26.40 -65.16
CA ARG A 6 -74.86 -26.80 -66.40
C ARG A 6 -73.35 -26.93 -66.02
N THR A 7 -72.65 -28.02 -66.33
CA THR A 7 -71.70 -28.23 -67.46
C THR A 7 -70.30 -27.59 -67.41
N PHE A 8 -69.35 -28.44 -67.84
CA PHE A 8 -68.08 -28.20 -68.54
C PHE A 8 -66.78 -28.11 -67.73
N ASP A 9 -66.05 -29.24 -67.79
CA ASP A 9 -64.59 -29.34 -67.76
C ASP A 9 -63.92 -28.35 -68.74
N VAL A 10 -62.69 -27.92 -68.41
CA VAL A 10 -61.52 -27.89 -69.33
C VAL A 10 -60.29 -27.29 -68.60
N VAL A 11 -59.30 -28.17 -68.43
CA VAL A 11 -57.83 -27.98 -68.60
C VAL A 11 -57.01 -27.14 -67.60
N ASN A 12 -56.01 -27.83 -67.04
CA ASN A 12 -54.79 -27.35 -66.38
C ASN A 12 -54.01 -26.31 -67.20
N ALA A 13 -53.53 -25.24 -66.55
CA ALA A 13 -52.24 -24.64 -66.83
C ALA A 13 -51.74 -23.81 -65.62
N ALA A 14 -50.51 -24.09 -65.22
CA ALA A 14 -49.82 -23.47 -64.10
C ALA A 14 -49.65 -21.94 -64.28
N ASN A 15 -49.92 -21.17 -63.23
CA ASN A 15 -49.49 -19.77 -63.15
C ASN A 15 -48.72 -19.51 -61.85
N LYS A 16 -47.50 -19.05 -62.05
CA LYS A 16 -46.46 -18.75 -61.05
C LYS A 16 -46.82 -17.41 -60.38
N VAL A 17 -47.24 -17.42 -59.12
CA VAL A 17 -47.46 -16.19 -58.34
C VAL A 17 -46.18 -15.86 -57.59
N THR A 18 -45.49 -14.81 -58.03
CA THR A 18 -44.39 -14.18 -57.30
C THR A 18 -44.95 -13.36 -56.14
N SER A 19 -44.85 -13.87 -54.91
CA SER A 19 -45.06 -13.07 -53.70
C SER A 19 -43.79 -12.29 -53.37
N SER A 20 -43.83 -10.97 -53.47
CA SER A 20 -42.74 -10.10 -52.99
C SER A 20 -42.77 -10.00 -51.47
N SER A 21 -42.10 -10.90 -50.77
CA SER A 21 -41.77 -10.72 -49.35
C SER A 21 -40.58 -9.78 -49.25
N ARG A 22 -40.81 -8.48 -49.01
CA ARG A 22 -39.75 -7.59 -48.52
C ARG A 22 -39.37 -8.07 -47.11
N PRO A 23 -38.11 -8.44 -46.84
CA PRO A 23 -37.68 -8.60 -45.46
C PRO A 23 -37.73 -7.22 -44.80
N GLN A 24 -38.51 -7.08 -43.73
CA GLN A 24 -38.31 -5.97 -42.82
C GLN A 24 -36.98 -6.23 -42.13
N THR A 25 -35.97 -5.41 -42.44
CA THR A 25 -34.76 -5.32 -41.63
C THR A 25 -35.17 -4.63 -40.34
N GLU A 26 -35.38 -5.40 -39.28
CA GLU A 26 -35.40 -4.84 -37.93
C GLU A 26 -33.97 -4.39 -37.61
N ASP A 27 -33.74 -3.07 -37.65
CA ASP A 27 -32.53 -2.46 -37.11
C ASP A 27 -32.52 -2.65 -35.59
N VAL A 28 -32.06 -3.82 -35.13
CA VAL A 28 -31.82 -4.08 -33.71
C VAL A 28 -30.43 -3.57 -33.37
N ASN A 29 -30.29 -2.25 -33.34
CA ASN A 29 -29.06 -1.56 -32.89
C ASN A 29 -29.37 -0.46 -31.87
N GLU A 30 -30.42 -0.65 -31.07
CA GLU A 30 -30.67 0.19 -29.90
C GLU A 30 -29.92 -0.38 -28.70
N LEU A 31 -29.00 0.42 -28.15
CA LEU A 31 -28.41 0.12 -26.85
C LEU A 31 -29.52 0.08 -25.80
N CYS A 32 -29.49 -0.95 -24.95
CA CYS A 32 -30.38 -1.03 -23.80
C CYS A 32 -30.24 0.22 -22.93
N ASP A 33 -31.31 0.66 -22.26
CA ASP A 33 -31.24 1.87 -21.41
C ASP A 33 -30.13 1.79 -20.35
N ASP A 34 -29.85 0.60 -19.82
CA ASP A 34 -28.73 0.38 -18.88
C ASP A 34 -27.36 0.52 -19.56
N CYS A 35 -27.25 0.12 -20.82
CA CYS A 35 -26.05 0.21 -21.66
C CYS A 35 -25.80 1.68 -22.05
N ARG A 36 -26.87 2.38 -22.44
CA ARG A 36 -26.88 3.80 -22.78
C ARG A 36 -26.56 4.68 -21.56
N ARG A 37 -27.05 4.28 -20.38
CA ARG A 37 -26.71 4.91 -19.09
C ARG A 37 -25.28 4.63 -18.64
N ALA A 38 -24.75 3.43 -18.89
CA ALA A 38 -23.35 3.10 -18.60
C ALA A 38 -22.36 3.88 -19.48
N GLU A 39 -22.75 4.18 -20.73
CA GLU A 39 -21.96 4.99 -21.67
C GLU A 39 -22.02 6.50 -21.36
N ALA A 40 -23.09 6.96 -20.69
CA ALA A 40 -23.18 8.31 -20.14
C ALA A 40 -22.26 8.45 -18.92
N LYS A 41 -21.21 9.27 -19.06
CA LYS A 41 -20.05 9.37 -18.15
C LYS A 41 -20.31 9.72 -16.66
N ASP A 42 -21.55 9.97 -16.22
CA ASP A 42 -21.86 10.50 -14.87
C ASP A 42 -23.06 9.85 -14.15
N PHE A 43 -23.48 8.63 -14.51
CA PHE A 43 -24.66 8.02 -13.85
C PHE A 43 -24.32 7.06 -12.70
N TRP A 44 -24.17 7.60 -11.49
CA TRP A 44 -24.22 6.81 -10.25
C TRP A 44 -25.56 7.00 -9.54
N ARG A 45 -26.12 5.92 -8.99
CA ARG A 45 -27.36 5.98 -8.18
C ARG A 45 -27.08 6.00 -6.69
N ALA A 46 -25.99 5.37 -6.27
CA ALA A 46 -25.58 5.35 -4.88
C ALA A 46 -24.11 5.76 -4.74
N CYS A 47 -23.80 6.55 -3.72
CA CYS A 47 -22.45 6.97 -3.37
C CYS A 47 -22.18 6.65 -1.90
N VAL A 48 -21.02 6.05 -1.61
CA VAL A 48 -20.53 5.84 -0.26
C VAL A 48 -19.32 6.74 -0.04
N GLN A 49 -19.50 7.74 0.82
CA GLN A 49 -18.48 8.73 1.18
C GLN A 49 -17.82 8.31 2.48
N VAL A 50 -16.61 7.76 2.40
CA VAL A 50 -15.81 7.40 3.57
C VAL A 50 -14.98 8.60 3.98
N ARG A 51 -15.09 9.03 5.24
CA ARG A 51 -14.40 10.20 5.79
C ARG A 51 -13.73 9.85 7.11
N GLN A 52 -12.54 10.40 7.31
CA GLN A 52 -11.84 10.34 8.59
C GLN A 52 -11.36 11.75 8.97
N ARG A 53 -11.82 12.26 10.12
CA ARG A 53 -11.41 13.57 10.65
C ARG A 53 -10.13 13.44 11.47
N ALA A 54 -9.08 12.91 10.88
CA ALA A 54 -7.77 12.76 11.51
C ALA A 54 -6.69 13.36 10.62
N GLU A 55 -5.61 13.86 11.22
CA GLU A 55 -4.46 14.36 10.47
C GLU A 55 -3.76 13.24 9.69
N PHE A 56 -3.77 12.02 10.22
CA PHE A 56 -3.05 10.88 9.69
C PHE A 56 -3.97 9.91 8.97
N LYS A 57 -3.53 9.45 7.80
CA LYS A 57 -4.34 8.60 6.91
C LYS A 57 -4.00 7.11 7.03
N LYS A 58 -3.31 6.69 8.08
CA LYS A 58 -2.92 5.28 8.32
C LYS A 58 -4.12 4.32 8.24
N THR A 59 -5.26 4.68 8.85
CA THR A 59 -6.49 3.86 8.81
C THR A 59 -7.10 3.78 7.41
N LEU A 60 -6.97 4.81 6.58
CA LEU A 60 -7.40 4.79 5.19
C LEU A 60 -6.51 3.87 4.33
N PHE A 61 -5.19 3.88 4.55
CA PHE A 61 -4.30 2.89 3.90
C PHE A 61 -4.64 1.47 4.34
N TYR A 62 -4.98 1.27 5.62
CA TYR A 62 -5.44 -0.03 6.11
C TYR A 62 -6.72 -0.49 5.41
N LEU A 63 -7.70 0.42 5.26
CA LEU A 63 -8.95 0.16 4.56
C LEU A 63 -8.70 -0.29 3.11
N GLU A 64 -7.85 0.42 2.38
CA GLU A 64 -7.52 0.10 0.99
C GLU A 64 -7.01 -1.34 0.84
N GLN A 65 -6.13 -1.77 1.74
CA GLN A 65 -5.59 -3.13 1.71
C GLN A 65 -6.63 -4.20 2.06
N LEU A 66 -7.57 -3.89 2.97
CA LEU A 66 -8.70 -4.78 3.28
C LEU A 66 -9.66 -4.91 2.10
N LEU A 67 -9.94 -3.80 1.39
CA LEU A 67 -10.77 -3.79 0.19
C LEU A 67 -10.16 -4.64 -0.94
N LEU A 68 -8.84 -4.59 -1.10
CA LEU A 68 -8.11 -5.41 -2.05
C LEU A 68 -8.12 -6.90 -1.66
N LYS A 69 -7.95 -7.21 -0.37
CA LYS A 69 -7.97 -8.59 0.12
C LYS A 69 -9.32 -9.26 -0.08
N HIS A 70 -10.40 -8.59 0.30
CA HIS A 70 -11.76 -9.13 0.20
C HIS A 70 -12.39 -8.91 -1.19
N SER A 71 -11.70 -8.23 -2.11
CA SER A 71 -12.24 -7.86 -3.43
C SER A 71 -13.59 -7.14 -3.37
N ALA A 72 -13.84 -6.38 -2.30
CA ALA A 72 -15.12 -5.70 -2.06
C ALA A 72 -15.37 -4.50 -2.99
N HIS A 73 -14.37 -4.12 -3.80
CA HIS A 73 -14.41 -3.02 -4.74
C HIS A 73 -14.86 -3.42 -6.16
N LYS A 74 -15.16 -4.71 -6.41
CA LYS A 74 -15.51 -5.22 -7.75
C LYS A 74 -16.80 -4.62 -8.31
N GLU A 75 -17.77 -4.36 -7.45
CA GLU A 75 -19.07 -3.78 -7.82
C GLU A 75 -19.03 -2.24 -7.93
N CYS A 76 -17.90 -1.61 -7.59
CA CYS A 76 -17.76 -0.17 -7.68
C CYS A 76 -17.61 0.26 -9.14
N THR A 77 -18.45 1.20 -9.58
CA THR A 77 -18.34 1.82 -10.91
C THR A 77 -17.13 2.75 -10.99
N GLY A 78 -16.84 3.44 -9.90
CA GLY A 78 -15.73 4.37 -9.82
C GLY A 78 -15.31 4.66 -8.39
N VAL A 79 -14.05 5.05 -8.23
CA VAL A 79 -13.46 5.45 -6.95
C VAL A 79 -12.82 6.81 -7.14
N LYS A 80 -13.27 7.81 -6.38
CA LYS A 80 -12.73 9.15 -6.40
C LYS A 80 -12.12 9.50 -5.05
N PRO A 81 -10.82 9.80 -5.00
CA PRO A 81 -10.22 10.27 -3.76
C PRO A 81 -10.50 11.72 -3.46
N VAL A 82 -10.61 12.00 -2.17
CA VAL A 82 -10.90 13.32 -1.60
C VAL A 82 -9.88 13.58 -0.49
N PRO A 83 -9.46 14.82 -0.22
CA PRO A 83 -8.45 15.09 0.82
C PRO A 83 -8.77 14.50 2.20
N THR A 84 -10.06 14.41 2.55
CA THR A 84 -10.57 13.88 3.82
C THR A 84 -10.99 12.41 3.78
N GLY A 85 -10.85 11.73 2.63
CA GLY A 85 -11.24 10.33 2.49
C GLY A 85 -11.45 9.87 1.05
N ILE A 86 -12.43 8.99 0.82
CA ILE A 86 -12.63 8.32 -0.47
C ILE A 86 -14.12 8.22 -0.76
N ASP A 87 -14.50 8.50 -2.02
CA ASP A 87 -15.85 8.31 -2.54
C ASP A 87 -15.91 7.08 -3.44
N PHE A 88 -16.84 6.19 -3.14
CA PHE A 88 -17.14 5.00 -3.94
C PHE A 88 -18.51 5.17 -4.60
N TYR A 89 -18.57 4.99 -5.92
CA TYR A 89 -19.78 5.10 -6.69
C TYR A 89 -20.31 3.73 -7.09
N PHE A 90 -21.63 3.56 -6.98
CA PHE A 90 -22.34 2.33 -7.28
C PHE A 90 -23.53 2.59 -8.20
N ALA A 91 -23.79 1.64 -9.09
CA ALA A 91 -24.95 1.66 -9.97
C ALA A 91 -26.25 1.30 -9.23
N LYS A 92 -26.19 0.40 -8.23
CA LYS A 92 -27.36 -0.02 -7.43
C LYS A 92 -27.20 0.33 -5.96
N GLN A 93 -28.32 0.68 -5.31
CA GLN A 93 -28.36 0.98 -3.87
C GLN A 93 -28.00 -0.24 -3.01
N GLN A 94 -28.39 -1.44 -3.43
CA GLN A 94 -28.16 -2.67 -2.67
C GLN A 94 -26.67 -3.01 -2.55
N GLU A 95 -25.89 -2.76 -3.60
CA GLU A 95 -24.43 -2.94 -3.61
C GLU A 95 -23.76 -1.96 -2.63
N ALA A 96 -24.17 -0.69 -2.65
CA ALA A 96 -23.69 0.31 -1.70
C ALA A 96 -24.02 -0.05 -0.24
N ARG A 97 -25.21 -0.58 0.04
CA ARG A 97 -25.58 -1.03 1.39
C ARG A 97 -24.70 -2.19 1.86
N LYS A 98 -24.50 -3.22 1.02
CA LYS A 98 -23.59 -4.33 1.33
C LYS A 98 -22.16 -3.85 1.60
N PHE A 99 -21.72 -2.83 0.86
CA PHE A 99 -20.40 -2.22 1.07
C PHE A 99 -20.31 -1.49 2.41
N VAL A 100 -21.34 -0.74 2.81
CA VAL A 100 -21.41 -0.12 4.15
C VAL A 100 -21.39 -1.17 5.26
N ASP A 101 -22.15 -2.26 5.12
CA ASP A 101 -22.16 -3.36 6.09
C ASP A 101 -20.77 -4.02 6.23
N PHE A 102 -20.05 -4.16 5.11
CA PHE A 102 -18.65 -4.60 5.11
C PHE A 102 -17.76 -3.63 5.90
N LEU A 103 -17.87 -2.32 5.66
CA LEU A 103 -17.08 -1.30 6.37
C LEU A 103 -17.29 -1.36 7.89
N MET A 104 -18.54 -1.50 8.34
CA MET A 104 -18.87 -1.62 9.77
C MET A 104 -18.31 -2.89 10.42
N THR A 105 -18.07 -3.94 9.63
CA THR A 105 -17.47 -5.18 10.11
C THR A 105 -15.96 -5.05 10.30
N VAL A 106 -15.28 -4.24 9.48
CA VAL A 106 -13.81 -4.15 9.46
C VAL A 106 -13.23 -2.98 10.25
N LEU A 107 -13.98 -1.89 10.38
CA LEU A 107 -13.53 -0.63 10.98
C LEU A 107 -14.53 -0.09 12.00
N PRO A 108 -14.09 0.76 12.95
CA PRO A 108 -14.98 1.38 13.91
C PRO A 108 -15.52 2.65 13.25
N CYS A 109 -16.72 2.57 12.69
CA CYS A 109 -17.36 3.68 12.00
C CYS A 109 -18.83 3.83 12.37
N LYS A 110 -19.37 5.03 12.11
CA LYS A 110 -20.82 5.27 12.04
C LYS A 110 -21.15 5.66 10.60
N TYR A 111 -22.39 5.46 10.18
CA TYR A 111 -22.85 5.95 8.89
C TYR A 111 -24.14 6.77 9.04
N HIS A 112 -24.33 7.70 8.12
CA HIS A 112 -25.55 8.47 7.94
C HIS A 112 -26.08 8.23 6.53
N TYR A 113 -27.39 8.02 6.39
CA TYR A 113 -28.05 7.81 5.11
C TYR A 113 -28.85 9.05 4.71
N ALA A 114 -28.65 9.51 3.48
CA ALA A 114 -29.43 10.58 2.86
C ALA A 114 -29.88 10.15 1.46
N GLN A 115 -31.00 10.71 1.01
CA GLN A 115 -31.49 10.50 -0.34
C GLN A 115 -32.00 11.80 -0.94
N GLU A 116 -31.77 11.97 -2.24
CA GLU A 116 -32.17 13.13 -3.03
C GLU A 116 -33.05 12.66 -4.18
N LEU A 117 -34.21 13.29 -4.37
CA LEU A 117 -35.10 12.98 -5.49
C LEU A 117 -34.54 13.61 -6.76
N VAL A 118 -34.29 12.80 -7.79
CA VAL A 118 -33.82 13.25 -9.10
C VAL A 118 -35.01 13.51 -10.02
N SER A 119 -35.90 12.53 -10.14
CA SER A 119 -37.07 12.61 -11.00
C SER A 119 -38.24 11.83 -10.43
N HIS A 120 -39.45 12.26 -10.77
CA HIS A 120 -40.69 11.56 -10.48
C HIS A 120 -41.47 11.40 -11.78
N ASP A 121 -41.83 10.17 -12.10
CA ASP A 121 -42.78 9.89 -13.18
C ASP A 121 -44.19 9.86 -12.59
N THR A 122 -44.96 10.90 -12.90
CA THR A 122 -46.35 11.05 -12.42
C THR A 122 -47.30 10.02 -13.03
N LYS A 123 -46.96 9.42 -14.17
CA LYS A 123 -47.83 8.43 -14.85
C LYS A 123 -47.72 7.05 -14.20
N ASN A 124 -46.50 6.64 -13.86
CA ASN A 124 -46.23 5.35 -13.24
C ASN A 124 -46.05 5.42 -11.72
N ASN A 125 -46.11 6.62 -11.13
CA ASN A 125 -45.84 6.90 -9.73
C ASN A 125 -44.50 6.31 -9.24
N THR A 126 -43.49 6.33 -10.11
CA THR A 126 -42.13 5.86 -9.81
C THR A 126 -41.23 7.04 -9.51
N TYR A 127 -40.42 6.91 -8.46
CA TYR A 127 -39.50 7.95 -8.00
C TYR A 127 -38.06 7.46 -8.19
N ASP A 128 -37.24 8.28 -8.82
CA ASP A 128 -35.82 8.03 -8.95
C ASP A 128 -35.06 8.85 -7.92
N TYR A 129 -34.45 8.14 -6.98
CA TYR A 129 -33.61 8.73 -5.94
C TYR A 129 -32.13 8.48 -6.22
N LYS A 130 -31.31 9.45 -5.83
CA LYS A 130 -29.89 9.28 -5.55
C LYS A 130 -29.69 9.04 -4.07
N HIS A 131 -28.86 8.07 -3.74
CA HIS A 131 -28.59 7.64 -2.37
C HIS A 131 -27.17 7.99 -1.97
N THR A 132 -27.01 8.60 -0.80
CA THR A 132 -25.70 8.96 -0.26
C THR A 132 -25.54 8.34 1.12
N PHE A 133 -24.50 7.54 1.29
CA PHE A 133 -24.10 6.95 2.55
C PHE A 133 -22.82 7.65 3.02
N CYS A 134 -22.92 8.46 4.06
CA CYS A 134 -21.78 9.15 4.67
C CYS A 134 -21.23 8.29 5.80
N VAL A 135 -20.09 7.64 5.60
CA VAL A 135 -19.41 6.81 6.59
C VAL A 135 -18.31 7.62 7.26
N GLU A 136 -18.44 7.84 8.57
CA GLU A 136 -17.46 8.52 9.40
C GLU A 136 -16.68 7.50 10.23
N ILE A 137 -15.38 7.38 9.95
CA ILE A 137 -14.42 6.59 10.72
C ILE A 137 -14.04 7.38 11.97
N VAL A 138 -13.85 6.68 13.09
CA VAL A 138 -13.38 7.30 14.35
C VAL A 138 -12.06 8.07 14.13
N PRO A 139 -11.94 9.32 14.61
CA PRO A 139 -10.75 10.16 14.42
C PRO A 139 -9.56 9.78 15.32
N ILE A 140 -9.42 8.51 15.69
CA ILE A 140 -8.28 7.99 16.46
C ILE A 140 -7.47 7.05 15.56
N CYS A 141 -6.16 7.26 15.53
CA CYS A 141 -5.21 6.46 14.80
C CYS A 141 -4.32 5.67 15.77
N ARG A 142 -3.64 4.66 15.21
CA ARG A 142 -2.53 3.98 15.91
C ARG A 142 -1.48 5.00 16.33
N ASP A 143 -0.85 4.77 17.48
CA ASP A 143 0.20 5.61 18.07
C ASP A 143 -0.31 6.97 18.60
N ASN A 144 -1.63 7.19 18.67
CA ASN A 144 -2.19 8.36 19.33
C ASN A 144 -2.20 8.21 20.85
N ILE A 145 -1.90 9.30 21.52
CA ILE A 145 -2.08 9.44 22.97
C ILE A 145 -3.47 10.03 23.18
N VAL A 146 -4.25 9.42 24.06
CA VAL A 146 -5.62 9.81 24.36
C VAL A 146 -5.73 10.13 25.85
N CYS A 147 -6.42 11.23 26.16
CA CYS A 147 -6.83 11.56 27.51
C CYS A 147 -8.31 11.21 27.69
N LEU A 148 -8.59 10.14 28.42
CA LEU A 148 -9.94 9.68 28.73
C LEU A 148 -10.54 10.51 29.88
N PRO A 149 -11.83 10.86 29.81
CA PRO A 149 -12.56 11.40 30.96
C PRO A 149 -12.51 10.44 32.15
N LYS A 150 -12.34 10.98 33.36
CA LYS A 150 -12.24 10.21 34.61
C LYS A 150 -13.34 9.15 34.79
N LYS A 151 -14.59 9.49 34.46
CA LYS A 151 -15.73 8.56 34.55
C LYS A 151 -15.57 7.37 33.60
N GLN A 152 -15.11 7.65 32.38
CA GLN A 152 -14.90 6.64 31.35
C GLN A 152 -13.72 5.73 31.68
N ALA A 153 -12.62 6.31 32.17
CA ALA A 153 -11.45 5.55 32.64
C ALA A 153 -11.79 4.58 33.79
N GLN A 154 -12.67 4.99 34.72
CA GLN A 154 -13.19 4.13 35.78
C GLN A 154 -14.04 2.98 35.23
N GLN A 155 -14.95 3.26 34.29
CA GLN A 155 -15.77 2.23 33.63
C GLN A 155 -14.94 1.20 32.86
N TYR A 156 -13.79 1.61 32.31
CA TYR A 156 -12.85 0.73 31.61
C TYR A 156 -11.96 -0.09 32.53
N GLY A 157 -12.35 -0.27 33.80
CA GLY A 157 -11.64 -1.08 34.78
C GLY A 157 -10.59 -0.28 35.54
N ASN A 158 -10.94 0.94 35.97
CA ASN A 158 -10.05 1.82 36.73
C ASN A 158 -8.69 2.06 36.06
N MET A 159 -8.70 2.26 34.74
CA MET A 159 -7.49 2.61 33.98
C MET A 159 -7.00 4.01 34.32
N SER A 160 -5.74 4.30 34.00
CA SER A 160 -5.27 5.68 33.98
C SER A 160 -6.01 6.48 32.89
N GLN A 161 -6.04 7.81 33.06
CA GLN A 161 -6.68 8.70 32.09
C GLN A 161 -5.85 8.83 30.81
N ILE A 162 -4.51 8.69 30.90
CA ILE A 162 -3.63 8.81 29.75
C ILE A 162 -3.32 7.42 29.20
N VAL A 163 -3.82 7.15 28.00
CA VAL A 163 -3.72 5.83 27.36
C VAL A 163 -3.22 5.97 25.93
N LEU A 164 -2.66 4.88 25.41
CA LEU A 164 -2.13 4.79 24.06
C LEU A 164 -3.06 3.97 23.17
N CYS A 165 -3.29 4.41 21.94
CA CYS A 165 -3.99 3.61 20.95
C CYS A 165 -3.02 2.61 20.29
N LEU A 166 -3.10 1.36 20.71
CA LEU A 166 -2.25 0.28 20.19
C LEU A 166 -2.68 -0.15 18.78
N ARG A 167 -4.00 -0.24 18.54
CA ARG A 167 -4.56 -0.78 17.29
C ARG A 167 -5.94 -0.24 17.02
N VAL A 168 -6.20 0.07 15.75
CA VAL A 168 -7.54 0.38 15.23
C VAL A 168 -7.94 -0.71 14.22
N SER A 169 -9.00 -1.44 14.53
CA SER A 169 -9.63 -2.40 13.60
C SER A 169 -11.14 -2.31 13.75
N ASN A 170 -11.89 -3.40 13.90
CA ASN A 170 -13.33 -3.33 14.20
C ASN A 170 -13.62 -2.60 15.52
N VAL A 171 -12.68 -2.69 16.47
CA VAL A 171 -12.67 -1.98 17.75
C VAL A 171 -11.37 -1.19 17.89
N ILE A 172 -11.39 -0.20 18.76
CA ILE A 172 -10.22 0.61 19.13
C ILE A 172 -9.62 -0.04 20.37
N THR A 173 -8.43 -0.60 20.25
CA THR A 173 -7.72 -1.21 21.38
C THR A 173 -6.79 -0.16 21.99
N LEU A 174 -7.06 0.22 23.25
CA LEU A 174 -6.25 1.13 24.04
C LEU A 174 -5.40 0.33 25.04
N ILE A 175 -4.19 0.80 25.31
CA ILE A 175 -3.29 0.26 26.32
C ILE A 175 -2.87 1.36 27.29
N ASP A 176 -2.87 1.06 28.57
CA ASP A 176 -2.29 1.93 29.59
C ASP A 176 -0.81 1.57 29.78
N PRO A 177 0.13 2.50 29.53
CA PRO A 177 1.56 2.24 29.60
C PRO A 177 2.04 1.93 31.03
N ASN A 178 1.29 2.33 32.06
CA ASN A 178 1.71 2.19 33.46
C ASN A 178 1.34 0.84 34.09
N ASN A 179 0.31 0.15 33.60
CA ASN A 179 -0.22 -1.08 34.20
C ASN A 179 -0.46 -2.23 33.19
N LEU A 180 -0.25 -1.99 31.90
CA LEU A 180 -0.50 -2.91 30.77
C LEU A 180 -1.95 -3.34 30.59
N GLN A 181 -2.89 -2.61 31.16
CA GLN A 181 -4.31 -2.86 30.99
C GLN A 181 -4.73 -2.50 29.57
N LEU A 182 -5.54 -3.38 28.98
CA LEU A 182 -6.13 -3.22 27.67
C LEU A 182 -7.63 -3.00 27.79
N VAL A 183 -8.13 -2.10 26.96
CA VAL A 183 -9.57 -1.95 26.74
C VAL A 183 -9.88 -1.88 25.25
N ASP A 184 -10.92 -2.60 24.85
CA ASP A 184 -11.46 -2.56 23.50
C ASP A 184 -12.72 -1.69 23.49
N VAL A 185 -12.63 -0.53 22.83
CA VAL A 185 -13.72 0.43 22.69
C VAL A 185 -14.44 0.17 21.36
N GLN A 186 -15.73 -0.14 21.44
CA GLN A 186 -16.59 -0.27 20.27
C GLN A 186 -17.00 1.11 19.73
N ALA A 187 -17.26 1.18 18.42
CA ALA A 187 -17.69 2.42 17.76
C ALA A 187 -18.96 3.02 18.40
N THR A 188 -19.92 2.19 18.78
CA THR A 188 -21.15 2.62 19.45
C THR A 188 -20.89 3.33 20.79
N ASN A 189 -19.93 2.83 21.57
CA ASN A 189 -19.55 3.44 22.84
C ASN A 189 -18.75 4.73 22.62
N PHE A 190 -17.84 4.73 21.65
CA PHE A 190 -17.08 5.92 21.27
C PHE A 190 -18.00 7.07 20.85
N TRP A 191 -19.01 6.82 20.01
CA TRP A 191 -19.89 7.89 19.54
C TRP A 191 -20.91 8.37 20.58
N ARG A 192 -21.13 7.62 21.67
CA ARG A 192 -21.94 8.08 22.82
C ARG A 192 -21.17 9.05 23.70
N GLU A 193 -19.91 8.73 23.98
CA GLU A 193 -19.00 9.54 24.79
C GLU A 193 -17.67 9.70 24.03
N PRO A 194 -17.63 10.61 23.03
CA PRO A 194 -16.46 10.79 22.20
C PRO A 194 -15.32 11.43 23.00
N PHE A 195 -14.11 10.99 22.69
CA PHE A 195 -12.87 11.56 23.21
C PHE A 195 -11.92 11.85 22.06
N ASP A 196 -11.11 12.89 22.23
CA ASP A 196 -10.15 13.35 21.24
C ASP A 196 -8.74 12.83 21.55
N SER A 197 -7.90 12.72 20.53
CA SER A 197 -6.48 12.46 20.72
C SER A 197 -5.82 13.69 21.36
N LEU A 198 -5.09 13.48 22.45
CA LEU A 198 -4.26 14.51 23.07
C LEU A 198 -3.13 14.91 22.11
N CYS A 199 -2.46 13.92 21.53
CA CYS A 199 -1.25 14.13 20.73
C CYS A 199 -1.22 13.19 19.53
N GLY A 200 -0.84 13.75 18.38
CA GLY A 200 -0.65 13.01 17.14
C GLY A 200 0.83 12.59 16.94
N PRO A 201 1.10 11.61 16.07
CA PRO A 201 2.46 11.11 15.83
C PRO A 201 3.46 12.15 15.26
N LYS A 202 3.01 13.29 14.74
CA LYS A 202 3.88 14.41 14.29
C LYS A 202 4.55 15.12 15.45
N GLN A 203 3.94 15.10 16.63
CA GLN A 203 4.47 15.75 17.84
C GLN A 203 5.41 14.82 18.62
N LEU A 204 5.61 13.58 18.15
CA LEU A 204 6.55 12.65 18.77
C LEU A 204 7.98 13.10 18.50
N THR A 205 8.79 13.06 19.54
CA THR A 205 10.21 13.40 19.50
C THR A 205 11.06 12.15 19.72
N GLU A 206 12.25 12.15 19.13
CA GLU A 206 13.21 11.05 19.30
C GLU A 206 13.92 11.18 20.66
N PHE A 207 14.00 10.06 21.36
CA PHE A 207 14.73 9.91 22.62
C PHE A 207 15.72 8.76 22.51
N TYR A 208 16.83 8.92 23.21
CA TYR A 208 17.83 7.89 23.43
C TYR A 208 17.58 7.19 24.76
N VAL A 209 17.57 5.86 24.73
CA VAL A 209 17.38 5.02 25.92
C VAL A 209 18.72 4.87 26.63
N LEU A 210 18.79 5.33 27.88
CA LEU A 210 19.99 5.17 28.72
C LEU A 210 19.98 3.83 29.44
N ASP A 211 18.87 3.51 30.10
CA ASP A 211 18.73 2.29 30.89
C ASP A 211 17.28 1.80 30.92
N VAL A 212 17.11 0.50 31.13
CA VAL A 212 15.82 -0.22 31.13
C VAL A 212 15.78 -1.18 32.29
N GLU A 213 14.85 -0.99 33.21
CA GLU A 213 14.60 -1.87 34.35
C GLU A 213 13.23 -2.56 34.21
N SER A 214 13.24 -3.88 34.02
CA SER A 214 12.01 -4.70 33.96
C SER A 214 11.31 -4.78 35.33
N ILE A 215 9.97 -4.75 35.33
CA ILE A 215 9.15 -4.87 36.54
C ILE A 215 8.28 -6.13 36.47
N ASP A 216 8.69 -7.18 37.19
CA ASP A 216 7.97 -8.46 37.15
C ASP A 216 6.79 -8.52 38.15
N ASN A 217 6.92 -7.90 39.32
CA ASN A 217 5.97 -8.05 40.45
C ASN A 217 5.14 -6.77 40.70
N PHE A 218 4.52 -6.23 39.65
CA PHE A 218 3.71 -5.02 39.79
C PHE A 218 2.35 -5.29 40.48
N GLU A 219 2.15 -4.73 41.67
CA GLU A 219 0.88 -4.75 42.38
C GLU A 219 -0.15 -3.84 41.71
N ARG A 220 -1.22 -4.44 41.17
CA ARG A 220 -2.29 -3.71 40.49
C ARG A 220 -3.40 -3.33 41.45
N LYS A 221 -4.01 -2.16 41.20
CA LYS A 221 -5.20 -1.72 41.95
C LYS A 221 -6.36 -2.71 41.77
N ALA A 222 -7.20 -2.80 42.80
CA ALA A 222 -8.42 -3.60 42.75
C ALA A 222 -9.36 -3.11 41.64
N GLY A 223 -9.97 -4.05 40.91
CA GLY A 223 -10.85 -3.75 39.78
C GLY A 223 -10.15 -3.44 38.46
N HIS A 224 -8.86 -3.81 38.32
CA HIS A 224 -8.17 -3.74 37.03
C HIS A 224 -8.83 -4.67 36.00
N GLY A 225 -8.85 -4.23 34.76
CA GLY A 225 -9.41 -4.94 33.62
C GLY A 225 -8.45 -5.97 33.04
N TYR A 226 -8.64 -6.28 31.76
CA TYR A 226 -7.85 -7.27 31.05
C TYR A 226 -6.40 -6.80 30.86
N ILE A 227 -5.41 -7.66 31.13
CA ILE A 227 -3.98 -7.33 31.04
C ILE A 227 -3.38 -7.92 29.78
N SER A 228 -2.52 -7.16 29.10
CA SER A 228 -1.76 -7.66 27.96
C SER A 228 -0.69 -8.68 28.36
N LYS A 229 -0.66 -9.83 27.68
CA LYS A 229 0.42 -10.83 27.81
C LYS A 229 1.56 -10.65 26.80
N LYS A 230 1.38 -9.78 25.81
CA LYS A 230 2.38 -9.51 24.76
C LYS A 230 3.43 -8.51 25.23
N HIS A 231 3.05 -7.64 26.15
CA HIS A 231 3.84 -6.50 26.60
C HIS A 231 4.44 -6.81 27.97
N GLU A 232 5.56 -6.17 28.26
CA GLU A 232 6.28 -6.28 29.52
C GLU A 232 6.47 -4.87 30.06
N LEU A 233 6.25 -4.72 31.36
CA LEU A 233 6.33 -3.44 32.03
C LEU A 233 7.79 -3.17 32.37
N ALA A 234 8.29 -2.00 32.00
CA ALA A 234 9.63 -1.57 32.37
C ALA A 234 9.63 -0.09 32.73
N ASP A 235 10.49 0.29 33.67
CA ASP A 235 10.87 1.67 33.91
C ASP A 235 12.09 1.97 33.03
N VAL A 236 12.09 3.14 32.39
CA VAL A 236 13.08 3.52 31.38
C VAL A 236 13.56 4.93 31.63
N TRP A 237 14.87 5.11 31.50
CA TRP A 237 15.54 6.40 31.62
C TRP A 237 15.91 6.88 30.22
N LEU A 238 15.41 8.06 29.87
CA LEU A 238 15.48 8.63 28.54
C LEU A 238 16.18 9.98 28.57
N VAL A 239 16.87 10.31 27.49
CA VAL A 239 17.34 11.66 27.18
C VAL A 239 16.91 12.01 25.77
N ARG A 240 16.48 13.24 25.53
CA ARG A 240 16.09 13.67 24.18
C ARG A 240 17.29 13.57 23.24
N SER A 241 17.08 13.06 22.03
CA SER A 241 18.18 12.84 21.07
C SER A 241 18.97 14.11 20.73
N ASP A 242 18.33 15.29 20.78
CA ASP A 242 18.94 16.60 20.51
C ASP A 242 19.83 17.11 21.66
N GLN A 243 19.66 16.60 22.87
CA GLN A 243 20.41 17.00 24.07
C GLN A 243 21.51 16.00 24.46
N VAL A 244 21.62 14.87 23.74
CA VAL A 244 22.64 13.87 24.03
C VAL A 244 24.04 14.48 23.91
N GLY A 245 24.83 14.37 24.97
CA GLY A 245 26.20 14.91 25.04
C GLY A 245 26.29 16.36 25.52
N MET A 246 25.17 17.01 25.83
CA MET A 246 25.17 18.32 26.50
C MET A 246 25.27 18.16 28.02
N SER A 247 25.96 19.09 28.70
CA SER A 247 26.09 19.08 30.17
C SER A 247 24.75 19.22 30.89
N ASP A 248 23.79 19.90 30.25
CA ASP A 248 22.50 20.26 30.84
C ASP A 248 21.39 19.28 30.42
N ALA A 249 21.75 18.12 29.88
CA ALA A 249 20.79 17.12 29.41
C ALA A 249 19.94 16.59 30.57
N GLN A 250 18.64 16.86 30.54
CA GLN A 250 17.70 16.38 31.55
C GLN A 250 17.33 14.92 31.24
N SER A 251 17.62 14.02 32.18
CA SER A 251 17.09 12.66 32.14
C SER A 251 15.61 12.67 32.54
N LEU A 252 14.78 11.99 31.76
CA LEU A 252 13.37 11.75 32.04
C LEU A 252 13.16 10.29 32.38
N SER A 253 12.36 10.02 33.41
CA SER A 253 11.89 8.68 33.73
C SER A 253 10.53 8.43 33.10
N ALA A 254 10.36 7.31 32.42
CA ALA A 254 9.08 6.91 31.85
C ALA A 254 8.84 5.42 32.08
N ARG A 255 7.61 5.09 32.46
CA ARG A 255 7.14 3.70 32.48
C ARG A 255 6.58 3.33 31.12
N THR A 256 6.89 2.12 30.64
CA THR A 256 6.54 1.70 29.28
C THR A 256 5.97 0.30 29.22
N HIS A 257 5.21 0.07 28.15
CA HIS A 257 4.70 -1.23 27.73
C HIS A 257 5.65 -1.98 26.78
N LEU A 258 6.75 -1.35 26.39
CA LEU A 258 7.72 -1.90 25.43
C LEU A 258 8.95 -2.53 26.10
N GLY A 259 8.86 -2.96 27.37
CA GLY A 259 10.00 -3.49 28.13
C GLY A 259 10.76 -4.60 27.39
N HIS A 260 10.04 -5.61 26.91
CA HIS A 260 10.59 -6.74 26.13
C HIS A 260 11.31 -6.36 24.81
N LEU A 261 11.09 -5.14 24.29
CA LEU A 261 11.60 -4.70 23.00
C LEU A 261 12.77 -3.71 23.12
N LEU A 262 12.86 -3.00 24.24
CA LEU A 262 13.83 -1.95 24.46
C LEU A 262 15.12 -2.51 25.07
N SER A 263 16.23 -1.95 24.64
CA SER A 263 17.55 -2.19 25.22
C SER A 263 18.27 -0.85 25.37
N PRO A 264 19.18 -0.73 26.35
CA PRO A 264 20.04 0.44 26.47
C PRO A 264 20.74 0.77 25.15
N GLY A 265 20.68 2.02 24.73
CA GLY A 265 21.26 2.51 23.48
C GLY A 265 20.32 2.53 22.26
N ASP A 266 19.08 2.09 22.42
CA ASP A 266 18.06 2.20 21.37
C ASP A 266 17.51 3.63 21.24
N LEU A 267 16.96 3.92 20.05
CA LEU A 267 16.17 5.12 19.79
C LEU A 267 14.68 4.81 19.91
N VAL A 268 13.93 5.70 20.56
CA VAL A 268 12.48 5.57 20.73
C VAL A 268 11.78 6.87 20.38
N MET A 269 10.55 6.76 19.88
CA MET A 269 9.64 7.90 19.77
C MET A 269 8.84 7.98 21.05
N ALA A 270 9.00 9.08 21.76
CA ALA A 270 8.22 9.38 22.95
C ALA A 270 7.65 10.79 22.85
N PHE A 271 6.59 11.00 23.62
CA PHE A 271 6.00 12.31 23.79
C PHE A 271 6.50 12.93 25.09
N ASP A 272 7.03 14.14 24.99
CA ASP A 272 7.50 14.94 26.12
C ASP A 272 6.31 15.69 26.74
N MET A 273 5.80 15.20 27.86
CA MET A 273 4.63 15.81 28.51
C MET A 273 4.99 17.07 29.29
N LYS A 274 6.25 17.23 29.73
CA LYS A 274 6.69 18.43 30.47
C LYS A 274 6.71 19.67 29.60
N ASN A 275 7.19 19.52 28.37
CA ASN A 275 7.37 20.62 27.45
C ASN A 275 6.19 20.82 26.49
N CYS A 276 5.15 19.97 26.57
CA CYS A 276 4.02 20.11 25.67
C CYS A 276 2.96 21.07 26.20
N ASN A 277 2.49 21.94 25.30
CA ASN A 277 1.30 22.76 25.50
C ASN A 277 0.14 22.16 24.69
N VAL A 278 -0.72 21.39 25.34
CA VAL A 278 -1.92 20.81 24.73
C VAL A 278 -3.16 21.49 25.27
N ASN A 279 -4.03 21.94 24.38
CA ASN A 279 -5.33 22.49 24.75
C ASN A 279 -6.35 21.34 24.85
N ASN A 280 -6.57 20.81 26.05
CA ASN A 280 -7.59 19.79 26.29
C ASN A 280 -8.18 19.91 27.70
N ALA A 281 -9.48 20.19 27.78
CA ALA A 281 -10.17 20.39 29.05
C ALA A 281 -10.10 19.18 30.01
N THR A 282 -10.01 17.96 29.47
CA THR A 282 -9.89 16.74 30.29
C THR A 282 -8.49 16.62 30.89
N PHE A 283 -7.47 17.02 30.12
CA PHE A 283 -6.09 17.07 30.58
C PHE A 283 -5.90 18.17 31.65
N ASP A 284 -6.46 19.36 31.42
CA ASP A 284 -6.39 20.48 32.37
C ASP A 284 -7.08 20.18 33.72
N ALA A 285 -8.11 19.32 33.70
CA ALA A 285 -8.80 18.87 34.89
C ALA A 285 -8.06 17.77 35.67
N MET A 286 -6.94 17.25 35.15
CA MET A 286 -6.15 16.20 35.79
C MET A 286 -5.24 16.78 36.88
N SER A 287 -5.01 15.99 37.94
CA SER A 287 -3.99 16.34 38.94
C SER A 287 -2.59 16.17 38.36
N VAL A 288 -1.71 17.14 38.62
CA VAL A 288 -0.32 17.16 38.13
C VAL A 288 0.45 15.88 38.47
N ASP A 289 0.23 15.31 39.66
CA ASP A 289 0.91 14.08 40.12
C ASP A 289 0.58 12.82 39.28
N ASN A 290 -0.53 12.83 38.53
CA ASN A 290 -0.93 11.71 37.69
C ASN A 290 -0.45 11.84 36.24
N VAL A 291 0.19 12.96 35.88
CA VAL A 291 0.72 13.19 34.54
C VAL A 291 2.14 12.63 34.47
N PRO A 292 2.42 11.67 33.56
CA PRO A 292 3.77 11.14 33.39
C PRO A 292 4.68 12.17 32.72
N ASP A 293 5.98 12.10 33.00
CA ASP A 293 6.99 13.01 32.42
C ASP A 293 7.17 12.84 30.91
N ALA A 294 7.22 11.58 30.47
CA ALA A 294 7.29 11.20 29.07
C ALA A 294 6.54 9.90 28.81
N ILE A 295 6.00 9.74 27.60
CA ILE A 295 5.24 8.55 27.21
C ILE A 295 5.88 7.95 25.97
N ILE A 296 6.44 6.74 26.11
CA ILE A 296 7.04 6.01 25.00
C ILE A 296 5.94 5.37 24.17
N VAL A 297 5.95 5.63 22.86
CA VAL A 297 4.91 5.14 21.93
C VAL A 297 5.44 3.99 21.08
N ARG A 298 6.60 4.15 20.46
CA ARG A 298 7.20 3.12 19.60
C ARG A 298 8.73 3.18 19.60
N LYS A 299 9.35 2.04 19.32
CA LYS A 299 10.79 1.97 19.05
C LYS A 299 11.08 2.49 17.63
N VAL A 300 12.17 3.22 17.47
CA VAL A 300 12.69 3.60 16.15
C VAL A 300 13.66 2.53 15.69
N PHE A 301 13.47 2.08 14.45
CA PHE A 301 14.35 1.11 13.82
C PHE A 301 14.98 1.70 12.58
N ASP A 302 16.15 1.17 12.18
CA ASP A 302 16.83 1.60 10.96
C ASP A 302 15.98 1.31 9.71
N ARG A 303 15.47 2.40 9.11
CA ARG A 303 14.65 2.38 7.89
C ARG A 303 15.39 1.75 6.72
N SER A 304 16.70 2.00 6.58
CA SER A 304 17.49 1.52 5.45
C SER A 304 17.58 0.00 5.46
N ARG A 305 17.87 -0.58 6.62
CA ARG A 305 17.91 -2.03 6.83
C ARG A 305 16.56 -2.68 6.53
N ARG A 306 15.46 -2.12 7.08
CA ARG A 306 14.09 -2.64 6.85
C ARG A 306 13.70 -2.63 5.37
N VAL A 307 13.96 -1.53 4.66
CA VAL A 307 13.66 -1.41 3.22
C VAL A 307 14.48 -2.40 2.38
N ALA A 308 15.72 -2.69 2.77
CA ALA A 308 16.55 -3.69 2.11
C ALA A 308 16.00 -5.12 2.30
N GLU A 309 15.55 -5.45 3.51
CA GLU A 309 15.00 -6.77 3.88
C GLU A 309 13.56 -6.98 3.37
N ARG A 310 12.81 -5.92 3.07
CA ARG A 310 11.42 -5.99 2.60
C ARG A 310 11.29 -6.71 1.25
N GLN A 311 10.78 -7.94 1.28
CA GLN A 311 10.53 -8.80 0.10
C GLN A 311 9.12 -8.67 -0.51
N TRP A 312 8.24 -7.89 0.11
CA TRP A 312 6.84 -7.74 -0.27
C TRP A 312 6.51 -6.31 -0.68
N LYS A 313 5.42 -6.13 -1.42
CA LYS A 313 4.85 -4.83 -1.78
C LYS A 313 3.33 -4.86 -1.62
N LEU A 314 2.77 -3.70 -1.29
CA LEU A 314 1.32 -3.49 -1.29
C LEU A 314 0.87 -3.03 -2.66
N LYS A 315 -0.32 -3.47 -3.06
CA LYS A 315 -1.00 -2.93 -4.23
C LYS A 315 -1.78 -1.69 -3.79
N LYS A 316 -1.92 -0.73 -4.71
CA LYS A 316 -2.84 0.40 -4.53
C LYS A 316 -4.08 0.15 -5.39
N LEU A 317 -5.25 0.54 -4.88
CA LEU A 317 -6.54 0.40 -5.53
C LEU A 317 -6.65 1.34 -6.74
N VAL A 318 -6.07 2.55 -6.65
CA VAL A 318 -6.02 3.49 -7.76
C VAL A 318 -4.58 3.65 -8.25
N VAL A 319 -4.31 3.21 -9.48
CA VAL A 319 -3.01 3.31 -10.15
C VAL A 319 -3.11 4.46 -11.15
N GLY A 320 -2.45 5.60 -10.88
CA GLY A 320 -2.45 6.78 -11.75
C GLY A 320 -3.34 7.96 -11.28
N GLY A 321 -4.06 7.77 -10.18
CA GLY A 321 -4.79 8.83 -9.46
C GLY A 321 -4.81 8.47 -7.99
N ASN A 322 -3.70 8.65 -7.28
CA ASN A 322 -3.58 8.19 -5.89
C ASN A 322 -4.76 8.66 -5.04
N ILE A 323 -5.11 7.83 -4.05
CA ILE A 323 -6.16 8.10 -3.07
C ILE A 323 -5.94 9.41 -2.27
N VAL A 324 -4.75 9.99 -2.42
CA VAL A 324 -4.37 11.30 -1.96
C VAL A 324 -3.68 11.95 -3.15
N GLY A 325 -4.19 13.09 -3.63
CA GLY A 325 -3.64 13.81 -4.77
C GLY A 325 -2.12 13.92 -4.70
N ASN A 326 -1.46 13.68 -5.83
CA ASN A 326 -0.03 13.83 -6.10
C ASN A 326 0.89 13.83 -4.87
N GLU A 327 1.44 12.65 -4.56
CA GLU A 327 2.80 12.40 -4.05
C GLU A 327 3.49 13.52 -3.26
N THR A 328 2.82 14.11 -2.28
CA THR A 328 3.50 15.00 -1.34
C THR A 328 4.42 14.14 -0.47
N ALA A 329 5.64 14.59 -0.22
CA ALA A 329 6.62 13.84 0.57
C ALA A 329 6.04 13.35 1.91
N SER A 330 5.16 14.14 2.54
CA SER A 330 4.43 13.77 3.77
C SER A 330 3.58 12.49 3.60
N VAL A 331 2.85 12.35 2.50
CA VAL A 331 1.97 11.20 2.27
C VAL A 331 2.80 9.94 2.00
N ALA A 332 3.93 10.10 1.30
CA ALA A 332 4.86 9.02 1.07
C ALA A 332 5.51 8.53 2.37
N ASP A 333 5.89 9.44 3.27
CA ASP A 333 6.42 9.11 4.59
C ASP A 333 5.36 8.44 5.48
N GLU A 334 4.11 8.94 5.48
CA GLU A 334 3.00 8.29 6.18
C GLU A 334 2.73 6.87 5.67
N PHE A 335 2.81 6.66 4.36
CA PHE A 335 2.66 5.34 3.74
C PHE A 335 3.84 4.41 4.09
N GLN A 336 5.05 4.96 4.20
CA GLN A 336 6.21 4.20 4.66
C GLN A 336 6.08 3.81 6.14
N GLY A 337 5.63 4.72 7.00
CA GLY A 337 5.32 4.42 8.40
C GLY A 337 4.24 3.34 8.52
N PHE A 338 3.22 3.37 7.68
CA PHE A 338 2.22 2.30 7.62
C PHE A 338 2.81 0.95 7.19
N MET A 339 3.79 0.92 6.27
CA MET A 339 4.48 -0.32 5.93
C MET A 339 5.32 -0.87 7.09
N GLU A 340 5.91 0.02 7.91
CA GLU A 340 6.64 -0.35 9.13
C GLU A 340 5.69 -0.92 10.19
N ASP A 341 4.51 -0.32 10.38
CA ASP A 341 3.48 -0.84 11.30
C ASP A 341 3.07 -2.28 10.94
N ILE A 342 3.01 -2.61 9.65
CA ILE A 342 2.68 -3.97 9.15
C ILE A 342 3.82 -4.97 9.42
N GLU A 343 5.07 -4.50 9.50
CA GLU A 343 6.22 -5.35 9.84
C GLU A 343 6.23 -5.70 11.33
N GLU A 344 5.77 -4.76 12.17
CA GLU A 344 5.76 -4.90 13.63
C GLU A 344 4.54 -5.66 14.16
N ASP A 345 3.38 -5.51 13.49
CA ASP A 345 2.13 -6.12 13.93
C ASP A 345 1.75 -7.36 13.11
N ALA A 346 2.04 -8.53 13.69
CA ALA A 346 1.69 -9.83 13.11
C ALA A 346 0.19 -10.00 12.86
N LEU A 347 -0.69 -9.43 13.70
CA LEU A 347 -2.14 -9.53 13.54
C LEU A 347 -2.62 -8.67 12.35
N MET A 348 -2.03 -7.47 12.22
CA MET A 348 -2.29 -6.60 11.07
C MET A 348 -1.82 -7.27 9.77
N ARG A 349 -0.61 -7.85 9.77
CA ARG A 349 -0.03 -8.58 8.64
C ARG A 349 -0.88 -9.77 8.21
N ALA A 350 -1.38 -10.58 9.14
CA ALA A 350 -2.26 -11.72 8.83
C ALA A 350 -3.57 -11.28 8.15
N ARG A 351 -4.04 -10.06 8.47
CA ARG A 351 -5.26 -9.50 7.89
C ARG A 351 -5.06 -8.90 6.50
N MET A 352 -3.85 -8.87 5.94
CA MET A 352 -3.55 -8.18 4.67
C MET A 352 -2.96 -9.10 3.62
N CYS A 353 -3.11 -8.75 2.34
CA CYS A 353 -2.44 -9.43 1.24
C CYS A 353 -1.05 -8.84 1.01
N ALA A 354 0.00 -9.59 1.36
CA ALA A 354 1.36 -9.25 1.00
C ALA A 354 1.71 -9.91 -0.35
N TRP A 355 1.96 -9.10 -1.38
CA TRP A 355 2.37 -9.61 -2.68
C TRP A 355 3.89 -9.72 -2.70
N ARG A 356 4.42 -10.86 -3.16
CA ARG A 356 5.86 -10.96 -3.42
C ARG A 356 6.24 -9.89 -4.44
N ARG A 357 7.33 -9.20 -4.16
CA ARG A 357 7.90 -8.23 -5.08
C ARG A 357 8.34 -8.95 -6.36
N PHE A 358 7.51 -8.96 -7.40
CA PHE A 358 7.98 -9.23 -8.75
C PHE A 358 8.96 -8.11 -9.11
N GLY A 359 10.23 -8.45 -9.29
CA GLY A 359 11.31 -7.49 -9.43
C GLY A 359 12.24 -7.39 -8.21
N ARG A 360 12.70 -8.54 -7.71
CA ARG A 360 14.12 -8.86 -7.54
C ARG A 360 14.23 -10.38 -7.68
N CYS A 361 14.61 -10.86 -8.87
CA CYS A 361 15.33 -12.13 -8.95
C CYS A 361 16.73 -11.85 -8.36
N ALA A 362 16.80 -11.65 -7.05
CA ALA A 362 17.98 -12.04 -6.32
C ALA A 362 17.74 -13.52 -6.10
N GLN A 363 18.29 -14.33 -7.00
CA GLN A 363 18.50 -15.72 -6.70
C GLN A 363 19.38 -15.76 -5.43
N ARG A 364 18.75 -15.78 -4.25
CA ARG A 364 19.30 -16.58 -3.16
C ARG A 364 19.09 -18.01 -3.59
N HIS A 365 20.01 -18.42 -4.44
CA HIS A 365 20.27 -19.79 -4.72
C HIS A 365 20.48 -20.50 -3.38
N PRO A 366 19.67 -21.51 -3.03
CA PRO A 366 20.02 -22.39 -1.92
C PRO A 366 21.44 -22.89 -2.20
N ALA A 367 22.27 -22.98 -1.16
CA ALA A 367 23.67 -23.39 -1.25
C ALA A 367 23.87 -24.86 -1.65
N THR A 368 23.03 -25.39 -2.53
CA THR A 368 22.94 -26.79 -2.93
C THR A 368 22.25 -26.90 -4.29
N TYR A 369 22.81 -26.25 -5.30
CA TYR A 369 22.82 -26.80 -6.66
C TYR A 369 24.07 -26.24 -7.35
N ARG A 370 25.17 -26.98 -7.21
CA ARG A 370 26.17 -27.06 -8.28
C ARG A 370 25.44 -27.65 -9.48
N THR A 371 24.78 -26.83 -10.28
CA THR A 371 24.54 -27.17 -11.68
C THR A 371 25.65 -26.50 -12.46
N GLN A 372 26.57 -27.34 -12.94
CA GLN A 372 27.46 -27.06 -14.04
C GLN A 372 26.67 -26.39 -15.18
N ILE A 373 26.74 -25.06 -15.28
CA ILE A 373 26.53 -24.37 -16.55
C ILE A 373 27.89 -24.44 -17.23
N VAL A 374 28.14 -25.53 -17.96
CA VAL A 374 29.24 -25.57 -18.92
C VAL A 374 28.80 -24.72 -20.12
N LEU A 375 29.06 -23.43 -20.03
CA LEU A 375 29.22 -22.56 -21.19
C LEU A 375 30.66 -22.06 -21.11
N CYS A 376 31.51 -22.72 -21.90
CA CYS A 376 32.94 -22.49 -22.09
C CYS A 376 33.89 -23.21 -21.11
N ASP A 377 34.42 -24.37 -21.54
CA ASP A 377 35.74 -24.85 -21.11
C ASP A 377 36.81 -24.03 -21.84
N VAL A 378 37.07 -22.81 -21.37
CA VAL A 378 38.26 -22.05 -21.79
C VAL A 378 39.13 -21.86 -20.55
N ASN A 379 40.29 -22.52 -20.55
CA ASN A 379 41.20 -22.54 -19.42
C ASN A 379 41.76 -21.11 -19.20
N PRO A 380 41.54 -20.46 -18.04
CA PRO A 380 41.88 -19.04 -17.83
C PRO A 380 43.36 -18.70 -18.04
N GLU A 381 44.24 -19.68 -17.83
CA GLU A 381 45.70 -19.55 -18.01
C GLU A 381 46.12 -19.55 -19.50
N SER A 382 45.22 -19.91 -20.42
CA SER A 382 45.48 -19.84 -21.86
C SER A 382 45.21 -18.45 -22.46
N LEU A 383 44.60 -17.54 -21.70
CA LEU A 383 44.17 -16.21 -22.16
C LEU A 383 45.29 -15.16 -22.16
N CYS A 384 46.39 -15.39 -21.44
CA CYS A 384 47.48 -14.42 -21.30
C CYS A 384 48.44 -14.35 -22.50
N HIS A 385 48.24 -15.20 -23.52
CA HIS A 385 49.08 -15.27 -24.72
C HIS A 385 48.32 -15.09 -26.04
N LEU A 386 47.06 -14.66 -26.00
CA LEU A 386 46.25 -14.46 -27.20
C LEU A 386 46.71 -13.24 -27.99
N THR A 387 47.06 -13.45 -29.25
CA THR A 387 47.31 -12.38 -30.21
C THR A 387 45.98 -11.72 -30.60
N ARG A 388 46.05 -10.46 -31.05
CA ARG A 388 44.86 -9.68 -31.41
C ARG A 388 43.94 -10.41 -32.42
N VAL A 389 44.50 -11.20 -33.34
CA VAL A 389 43.74 -11.95 -34.35
C VAL A 389 42.99 -13.14 -33.75
N THR A 390 43.64 -13.90 -32.86
CA THR A 390 43.05 -15.08 -32.21
C THR A 390 41.96 -14.70 -31.19
N GLY A 391 42.08 -13.52 -30.57
CA GLY A 391 41.00 -12.95 -29.75
C GLY A 391 39.75 -12.60 -30.54
N TRP A 392 39.89 -12.10 -31.78
CA TRP A 392 38.75 -11.79 -32.66
C TRP A 392 38.06 -13.04 -33.20
N GLU A 393 38.81 -14.12 -33.49
CA GLU A 393 38.23 -15.40 -33.90
C GLU A 393 37.42 -16.06 -32.76
N LEU A 394 37.95 -16.04 -31.53
CA LEU A 394 37.22 -16.52 -30.35
C LEU A 394 35.96 -15.70 -30.07
N PHE A 395 36.01 -14.38 -30.22
CA PHE A 395 34.86 -13.51 -30.08
C PHE A 395 33.79 -13.79 -31.14
N SER A 396 34.19 -13.94 -32.41
CA SER A 396 33.28 -14.27 -33.52
C SER A 396 32.57 -15.61 -33.30
N ASN A 397 33.31 -16.64 -32.89
CA ASN A 397 32.76 -17.97 -32.62
C ASN A 397 31.78 -18.00 -31.42
N GLN A 398 31.88 -17.04 -30.50
CA GLN A 398 30.99 -16.92 -29.35
C GLN A 398 29.78 -16.00 -29.62
N LEU A 399 29.91 -15.09 -30.59
CA LEU A 399 28.82 -14.21 -31.02
C LEU A 399 27.69 -15.01 -31.68
N GLU A 400 28.04 -16.03 -32.48
CA GLU A 400 27.10 -16.84 -33.25
C GLU A 400 26.06 -17.60 -32.39
N PRO A 401 26.45 -18.37 -31.34
CA PRO A 401 25.49 -19.02 -30.45
C PRO A 401 24.71 -18.03 -29.58
N PHE A 402 25.28 -16.85 -29.29
CA PHE A 402 24.59 -15.80 -28.53
C PHE A 402 23.50 -15.12 -29.35
N VAL A 403 23.79 -14.76 -30.61
CA VAL A 403 22.81 -14.26 -31.56
C VAL A 403 21.73 -15.31 -31.82
N LYS A 404 22.09 -16.59 -31.95
CA LYS A 404 21.12 -17.68 -32.13
C LYS A 404 20.15 -17.81 -30.95
N LYS A 405 20.62 -17.65 -29.71
CA LYS A 405 19.76 -17.61 -28.51
C LYS A 405 18.89 -16.37 -28.40
N ILE A 406 19.38 -15.20 -28.85
CA ILE A 406 18.58 -13.97 -28.92
C ILE A 406 17.47 -14.11 -29.97
N ILE A 407 17.78 -14.74 -31.10
CA ILE A 407 16.80 -15.07 -32.15
C ILE A 407 15.77 -16.06 -31.59
N GLU A 408 16.19 -17.16 -30.96
CA GLU A 408 15.27 -18.13 -30.32
C GLU A 408 14.34 -17.49 -29.28
N PHE A 409 14.83 -16.53 -28.49
CA PHE A 409 14.02 -15.78 -27.53
C PHE A 409 13.03 -14.80 -28.21
N ALA A 410 13.27 -14.41 -29.47
CA ALA A 410 12.46 -13.46 -30.22
C ALA A 410 11.48 -14.10 -31.22
N ILE A 411 11.42 -15.44 -31.30
CA ILE A 411 10.72 -16.18 -32.38
C ILE A 411 9.19 -16.05 -32.39
N ASP A 412 8.51 -15.49 -31.37
CA ASP A 412 7.07 -15.24 -31.48
C ASP A 412 6.71 -13.93 -32.22
N GLY A 413 7.67 -13.10 -32.62
CA GLY A 413 7.37 -11.84 -33.32
C GLY A 413 8.43 -11.31 -34.29
N PHE A 414 9.67 -11.80 -34.23
CA PHE A 414 10.77 -11.24 -35.03
C PHE A 414 10.67 -11.57 -36.52
N LEU A 415 10.21 -12.78 -36.87
CA LEU A 415 10.08 -13.22 -38.27
C LEU A 415 8.95 -12.51 -39.04
N ASN A 416 8.03 -11.85 -38.33
CA ASN A 416 6.92 -11.08 -38.92
C ASN A 416 7.30 -9.63 -39.24
N LEU A 417 8.54 -9.22 -38.95
CA LEU A 417 9.04 -7.87 -39.21
C LEU A 417 9.71 -7.77 -40.60
N PRO A 418 9.64 -6.59 -41.26
CA PRO A 418 10.40 -6.33 -42.48
C PRO A 418 11.90 -6.53 -42.30
N GLN A 419 12.58 -7.01 -43.33
CA GLN A 419 14.01 -7.36 -43.30
C GLN A 419 14.90 -6.17 -42.87
N GLU A 420 14.54 -4.95 -43.25
CA GLU A 420 15.24 -3.72 -42.83
C GLU A 420 15.17 -3.47 -41.32
N THR A 421 14.02 -3.75 -40.70
CA THR A 421 13.79 -3.58 -39.25
C THR A 421 14.51 -4.64 -38.44
N GLN A 422 14.56 -5.88 -38.94
CA GLN A 422 15.36 -6.96 -38.35
C GLN A 422 16.85 -6.60 -38.32
N ILE A 423 17.37 -6.05 -39.43
CA ILE A 423 18.76 -5.61 -39.55
C ILE A 423 19.04 -4.41 -38.63
N HIS A 424 18.11 -3.47 -38.50
CA HIS A 424 18.28 -2.30 -37.64
C HIS A 424 18.27 -2.65 -36.14
N LEU A 425 17.42 -3.60 -35.72
CA LEU A 425 17.39 -4.12 -34.35
C LEU A 425 18.66 -4.88 -33.98
N LEU A 426 19.18 -5.69 -34.91
CA LEU A 426 20.47 -6.37 -34.73
C LEU A 426 21.64 -5.39 -34.72
N LYS A 427 21.65 -4.38 -35.60
CA LYS A 427 22.75 -3.40 -35.66
C LYS A 427 22.76 -2.44 -34.46
N GLY A 428 21.62 -2.00 -33.94
CA GLY A 428 21.56 -1.07 -32.81
C GLY A 428 21.89 -1.72 -31.47
N SER A 429 21.27 -2.86 -31.16
CA SER A 429 21.36 -3.46 -29.83
C SER A 429 22.65 -4.27 -29.62
N VAL A 430 23.19 -4.88 -30.68
CA VAL A 430 24.41 -5.70 -30.58
C VAL A 430 25.66 -4.82 -30.49
N PHE A 431 25.72 -3.68 -31.20
CA PHE A 431 26.85 -2.75 -31.12
C PHE A 431 26.95 -2.04 -29.77
N GLU A 432 25.80 -1.65 -29.20
CA GLU A 432 25.71 -1.05 -27.85
C GLU A 432 26.18 -2.04 -26.77
N LEU A 433 25.82 -3.33 -26.89
CA LEU A 433 26.30 -4.37 -25.97
C LEU A 433 27.78 -4.69 -26.16
N CYS A 434 28.30 -4.66 -27.39
CA CYS A 434 29.73 -4.78 -27.68
C CYS A 434 30.55 -3.63 -27.10
N LEU A 435 30.02 -2.40 -27.09
CA LEU A 435 30.64 -1.22 -26.44
C LEU A 435 30.65 -1.31 -24.90
N ILE A 436 29.75 -2.09 -24.31
CA ILE A 436 29.73 -2.37 -22.87
C ILE A 436 30.69 -3.52 -22.50
N PHE A 437 30.88 -4.49 -23.39
CA PHE A 437 31.80 -5.63 -23.18
C PHE A 437 33.26 -5.32 -23.49
N ALA A 438 33.55 -4.47 -24.49
CA ALA A 438 34.92 -4.12 -24.87
C ALA A 438 35.77 -3.46 -23.76
N PRO A 439 35.23 -2.57 -22.88
CA PRO A 439 35.96 -1.99 -21.77
C PRO A 439 36.24 -2.97 -20.62
N MET A 440 35.46 -4.06 -20.52
CA MET A 440 35.71 -5.09 -19.51
C MET A 440 36.98 -5.91 -19.79
N TYR A 441 37.48 -5.88 -21.03
CA TYR A 441 38.67 -6.62 -21.46
C TYR A 441 39.81 -5.72 -21.96
N HIS A 442 39.66 -4.40 -21.87
CA HIS A 442 40.70 -3.45 -22.30
C HIS A 442 40.81 -2.29 -21.30
N TYR A 443 41.76 -2.37 -20.38
CA TYR A 443 42.21 -1.22 -19.60
C TYR A 443 43.25 -0.47 -20.45
N LYS A 444 42.90 0.70 -20.97
CA LYS A 444 43.90 1.58 -21.60
C LYS A 444 44.52 2.44 -20.50
N ASP A 445 45.85 2.41 -20.51
CA ASP A 445 46.76 3.33 -19.85
C ASP A 445 47.11 3.01 -18.38
N THR A 446 48.12 2.15 -18.23
CA THR A 446 49.25 2.55 -17.39
C THR A 446 50.39 2.98 -18.31
N GLN A 447 50.50 4.28 -18.56
CA GLN A 447 51.82 4.90 -18.49
C GLN A 447 51.82 5.71 -17.20
N VAL A 448 52.42 5.14 -16.16
CA VAL A 448 53.18 5.79 -15.07
C VAL A 448 53.19 4.87 -13.84
N VAL A 449 54.42 4.61 -13.39
CA VAL A 449 54.84 3.98 -12.13
C VAL A 449 54.73 5.02 -11.00
N CYS A 450 54.45 4.55 -9.77
CA CYS A 450 54.45 5.22 -8.44
C CYS A 450 53.04 5.16 -7.81
N GLY A 451 52.85 4.56 -6.63
CA GLY A 451 53.49 4.94 -5.38
C GLY A 451 52.51 5.83 -4.61
N GLU A 452 52.04 5.33 -3.46
CA GLU A 452 51.26 6.01 -2.39
C GLU A 452 50.56 7.35 -2.70
N ARG A 453 49.21 7.35 -2.69
CA ARG A 453 48.36 8.28 -1.93
C ARG A 453 46.87 7.99 -2.15
N GLU A 454 46.11 8.12 -1.07
CA GLU A 454 44.67 7.87 -0.95
C GLU A 454 43.81 8.81 -1.80
N THR A 455 42.65 8.32 -2.28
CA THR A 455 41.30 8.96 -2.32
C THR A 455 40.32 8.05 -3.11
N PRO A 456 38.97 8.19 -3.03
CA PRO A 456 38.20 7.65 -1.93
C PRO A 456 36.99 6.84 -2.46
N PHE A 457 37.14 5.57 -2.85
CA PHE A 457 35.97 4.70 -3.10
C PHE A 457 36.30 3.23 -2.78
N ARG A 458 35.95 2.78 -1.57
CA ARG A 458 35.95 1.36 -1.18
C ARG A 458 34.61 0.70 -1.60
N SER A 459 34.60 0.09 -2.78
CA SER A 459 33.73 -1.03 -3.24
C SER A 459 32.19 -0.79 -3.36
N PRO A 460 31.44 -1.70 -4.03
CA PRO A 460 31.43 -1.91 -5.47
C PRO A 460 30.01 -1.87 -6.08
N VAL A 461 29.91 -2.03 -7.40
CA VAL A 461 28.67 -2.20 -8.19
C VAL A 461 27.92 -0.90 -8.51
N VAL A 462 28.45 -0.16 -9.48
CA VAL A 462 27.57 0.68 -10.32
C VAL A 462 26.72 -0.28 -11.15
N SER A 463 25.44 -0.37 -10.82
CA SER A 463 24.48 -1.20 -11.53
C SER A 463 24.39 -0.75 -12.99
N LEU A 464 24.36 -1.71 -13.92
CA LEU A 464 24.07 -1.53 -15.35
C LEU A 464 22.84 -0.64 -15.61
N ARG A 465 21.89 -0.59 -14.66
CA ARG A 465 20.70 0.28 -14.70
C ARG A 465 20.99 1.77 -14.56
N THR A 466 22.04 2.14 -13.83
CA THR A 466 22.43 3.55 -13.65
C THR A 466 23.08 4.09 -14.92
N LEU A 467 23.86 3.25 -15.61
CA LEU A 467 24.43 3.55 -16.93
C LEU A 467 23.34 3.61 -18.02
N LEU A 468 22.40 2.66 -18.03
CA LEU A 468 21.26 2.66 -18.97
C LEU A 468 20.34 3.88 -18.82
N ARG A 469 20.11 4.37 -17.60
CA ARG A 469 19.33 5.60 -17.37
C ARG A 469 20.02 6.85 -17.89
N PHE A 470 21.35 6.94 -17.74
CA PHE A 470 22.12 8.10 -18.21
C PHE A 470 22.16 8.20 -19.74
N VAL A 471 22.11 7.06 -20.44
CA VAL A 471 22.07 6.99 -21.91
C VAL A 471 20.66 7.27 -22.47
N LEU A 472 19.61 6.77 -21.80
CA LEU A 472 18.22 7.00 -22.22
C LEU A 472 17.75 8.46 -21.98
N ASP A 473 18.29 9.17 -20.99
CA ASP A 473 17.98 10.60 -20.80
C ASP A 473 18.66 11.52 -21.82
N LYS A 474 19.70 11.07 -22.52
CA LYS A 474 20.41 11.85 -23.54
C LYS A 474 19.93 11.63 -24.98
N THR A 475 18.93 10.77 -25.19
CA THR A 475 18.40 10.44 -26.53
C THR A 475 17.03 11.09 -26.83
N ARG A 476 16.62 12.11 -26.06
CA ARG A 476 15.56 13.04 -26.49
C ARG A 476 16.15 14.21 -27.28
N PHE A 477 16.21 14.06 -28.59
CA PHE A 477 16.03 15.12 -29.58
C PHE A 477 15.22 14.58 -30.74
#